data_AF-A0A9Q9SQZ6-F1
#
_entry.id   AF-A0A9Q9SQZ6-F1
#
_cell.length_a   1.000
_cell.length_b   1.000
_cell.length_c   1.000
_cell.angle_alpha   90.00
_cell.angle_beta   90.00
_cell.angle_gamma   90.00
#
_symmetry.space_group_name_H-M   'P 1'
#
loop_
_entity.id
_entity.type
_entity.pdbx_description
1 polymer ?
#
loop_
_entity_poly.entity_id
_entity_poly.type
_entity_poly.pdbx_seq_one_letter_code
_entity_poly.pdbx_strand_id
1 'polypeptide(L)'
;MTSPDPTPRQIIVFVLYSVLCLPASMTVAGYAATRITQNVSNFEGGAGYAALWWIIILTCVFYGLSIALFALLRKRIAILAAITVAFAVLSVPAIRVIYELAT
;
A
#
# COMPACT_ATOMS: atom_id res chain seq x y z
N MET A 1 -12.98 -30.08 -14.15
CA MET A 1 -11.98 -29.98 -13.07
C MET A 1 -12.38 -28.84 -12.16
N THR A 2 -13.03 -29.14 -11.03
CA THR A 2 -13.33 -28.15 -10.00
C THR A 2 -12.02 -27.71 -9.36
N SER A 3 -11.74 -26.41 -9.37
CA SER A 3 -10.62 -25.87 -8.59
C SER A 3 -10.87 -26.23 -7.12
N PRO A 4 -9.91 -26.81 -6.40
CA PRO A 4 -10.09 -27.07 -4.97
C PRO A 4 -10.39 -25.75 -4.25
N ASP A 5 -11.32 -25.80 -3.30
CA ASP A 5 -11.69 -24.66 -2.48
C ASP A 5 -10.45 -24.12 -1.73
N PRO A 6 -10.33 -22.79 -1.56
CA PRO A 6 -9.21 -22.21 -0.86
C PRO A 6 -9.19 -22.68 0.59
N THR A 7 -8.03 -23.17 1.03
CA THR A 7 -7.85 -23.59 2.43
C THR A 7 -7.99 -22.39 3.37
N PRO A 8 -8.39 -22.58 4.64
CA PRO A 8 -8.58 -21.49 5.59
C PRO A 8 -7.35 -20.57 5.74
N ARG A 9 -6.14 -21.15 5.66
CA ARG A 9 -4.88 -20.37 5.69
C ARG A 9 -4.76 -19.42 4.51
N GLN A 10 -5.23 -19.81 3.33
CA GLN A 10 -5.19 -18.95 2.13
C GLN A 10 -6.14 -17.79 2.27
N ILE A 11 -7.34 -18.04 2.80
CA ILE A 11 -8.35 -17.00 3.05
C ILE A 11 -7.78 -15.93 3.99
N ILE A 12 -7.15 -16.34 5.10
CA ILE A 12 -6.52 -15.41 6.05
C ILE A 12 -5.48 -14.54 5.37
N VAL A 13 -4.57 -15.14 4.59
CA VAL A 13 -3.52 -14.40 3.88
C VAL A 13 -4.12 -13.43 2.86
N PHE A 14 -5.20 -13.81 2.18
CA PHE A 14 -5.87 -12.95 1.19
C PHE A 14 -6.55 -11.74 1.84
N VAL A 15 -7.25 -11.95 2.96
CA VAL A 15 -7.88 -10.87 3.72
C VAL A 15 -6.82 -9.92 4.25
N LEU A 16 -5.77 -10.43 4.91
CA LEU A 16 -4.69 -9.61 5.44
C LEU A 16 -3.96 -8.82 4.35
N TYR A 17 -3.67 -9.47 3.21
CA TYR A 17 -3.04 -8.80 2.07
C TYR A 17 -3.89 -7.62 1.59
N SER A 18 -5.20 -7.84 1.43
CA SER A 18 -6.12 -6.83 0.92
C SER A 18 -6.25 -5.64 1.87
N VAL A 19 -6.36 -5.89 3.18
CA VAL A 19 -6.48 -4.83 4.20
C VAL A 19 -5.20 -4.02 4.32
N LEU A 20 -4.03 -4.67 4.27
CA LEU A 20 -2.73 -4.00 4.43
C LEU A 20 -2.23 -3.30 3.16
N CYS A 21 -2.76 -3.68 1.99
CA CYS A 21 -2.36 -3.12 0.70
C CYS A 21 -2.49 -1.59 0.64
N LEU A 22 -3.61 -1.05 1.12
CA LEU A 22 -3.88 0.38 1.09
C LEU A 22 -2.93 1.20 2.00
N PRO A 23 -2.82 0.93 3.32
CA PRO A 23 -1.90 1.67 4.19
C PRO A 23 -0.43 1.49 3.82
N ALA A 24 -0.03 0.32 3.32
CA ALA A 24 1.33 0.13 2.78
C ALA A 24 1.59 1.03 1.55
N SER A 25 0.63 1.09 0.61
CA SER A 25 0.73 1.93 -0.58
C SER A 25 0.81 3.41 -0.25
N MET A 26 0.02 3.87 0.73
CA MET A 26 0.06 5.25 1.23
C MET A 26 1.44 5.62 1.80
N THR A 27 2.05 4.74 2.59
CA THR A 27 3.37 4.98 3.19
C THR A 27 4.45 5.12 2.12
N VAL A 28 4.46 4.22 1.13
CA VAL A 28 5.43 4.26 0.02
C VAL A 28 5.21 5.51 -0.84
N ALA A 29 3.95 5.83 -1.16
CA ALA A 29 3.57 7.02 -1.90
C ALA A 29 3.95 8.31 -1.17
N GLY A 30 3.75 8.38 0.15
CA GLY A 30 4.17 9.49 1.00
C GLY A 30 5.68 9.73 0.94
N TYR A 31 6.47 8.67 1.08
CA TYR A 31 7.92 8.78 0.96
C TYR A 31 8.37 9.18 -0.45
N ALA A 32 7.78 8.59 -1.49
CA ALA A 32 8.13 8.92 -2.87
C ALA A 32 7.71 10.35 -3.26
N ALA A 33 6.51 10.79 -2.88
CA ALA A 33 6.02 12.12 -3.17
C ALA A 33 6.86 13.22 -2.49
N THR A 34 7.26 13.01 -1.23
CA THR A 34 8.17 13.94 -0.55
C THR A 34 9.49 14.04 -1.29
N ARG A 35 10.07 12.93 -1.74
CA ARG A 35 11.30 12.91 -2.57
C ARG A 35 11.15 13.64 -3.91
N ILE A 36 10.03 13.44 -4.61
CA ILE A 36 9.78 14.09 -5.91
C ILE A 36 9.62 15.61 -5.75
N THR A 37 9.03 16.05 -4.64
CA THR A 37 8.69 17.46 -4.41
C THR A 37 9.76 18.26 -3.65
N GLN A 38 10.87 17.65 -3.22
CA GLN A 38 11.94 18.34 -2.47
C GLN A 38 12.53 19.54 -3.23
N ASN A 39 12.52 19.51 -4.57
CA ASN A 39 13.10 20.54 -5.42
C ASN A 39 12.07 21.50 -6.03
N VAL A 40 10.79 21.40 -5.66
CA VAL A 40 9.74 22.31 -6.16
C VAL A 40 9.83 23.60 -5.35
N SER A 41 10.00 24.74 -6.02
CA SER A 41 10.12 26.04 -5.35
C SER A 41 8.89 26.32 -4.47
N ASN A 42 9.13 26.75 -3.23
CA ASN A 42 8.11 27.08 -2.25
C ASN A 42 7.38 28.40 -2.59
N PHE A 43 6.67 28.46 -3.73
CA PHE A 43 5.56 29.40 -3.86
C PHE A 43 4.49 28.99 -2.84
N GLU A 44 3.88 29.96 -2.14
CA GLU A 44 2.94 29.72 -1.04
C GLU A 44 1.93 28.60 -1.40
N GLY A 45 2.05 27.46 -0.72
CA GLY A 45 1.19 26.29 -0.90
C GLY A 45 1.46 25.42 -2.14
N GLY A 46 2.13 25.91 -3.19
CA GLY A 46 2.32 25.20 -4.47
C GLY A 46 3.08 23.87 -4.33
N ALA A 47 4.15 23.86 -3.53
CA ALA A 47 4.89 22.64 -3.22
C ALA A 47 4.05 21.63 -2.40
N GLY A 48 3.20 22.12 -1.50
CA GLY A 48 2.29 21.30 -0.69
C GLY A 48 1.19 20.65 -1.53
N TYR A 49 0.55 21.41 -2.43
CA TYR A 49 -0.44 20.87 -3.36
C TYR A 49 0.18 19.85 -4.33
N ALA A 50 1.39 20.12 -4.84
CA ALA A 50 2.10 19.16 -5.68
C ALA A 50 2.39 17.86 -4.93
N ALA A 51 2.83 17.94 -3.66
CA ALA A 51 3.09 16.76 -2.84
C ALA A 51 1.82 15.92 -2.64
N LEU A 52 0.69 16.55 -2.31
CA LEU A 52 -0.58 15.85 -2.15
C LEU A 52 -1.03 15.15 -3.44
N TRP A 53 -0.92 15.81 -4.59
CA TRP A 53 -1.25 15.20 -5.88
C TRP A 53 -0.37 13.98 -6.18
N TRP A 54 0.94 14.08 -5.92
CA TRP A 54 1.84 12.94 -6.08
C TRP A 54 1.51 11.79 -5.14
N ILE A 55 1.14 12.06 -3.88
CA ILE A 55 0.71 11.03 -2.93
C ILE A 55 -0.51 10.29 -3.48
N ILE A 56 -1.52 11.00 -3.98
CA ILE A 56 -2.74 10.41 -4.52
C ILE A 56 -2.42 9.50 -5.71
N ILE A 57 -1.68 10.03 -6.70
CA ILE A 57 -1.33 9.29 -7.92
C ILE A 57 -0.52 8.04 -7.59
N LEU A 58 0.54 8.19 -6.78
CA LEU A 58 1.42 7.09 -6.42
C LEU A 58 0.70 6.04 -5.58
N THR A 59 -0.19 6.45 -4.66
CA THR A 59 -1.00 5.51 -3.88
C THR A 59 -1.87 4.66 -4.81
N CYS A 60 -2.55 5.28 -5.78
CA CYS A 60 -3.34 4.56 -6.77
C CYS A 60 -2.50 3.58 -7.60
N VAL A 61 -1.31 4.00 -8.05
CA VAL A 61 -0.40 3.15 -8.82
C VAL A 61 0.09 1.97 -7.99
N PHE A 62 0.61 2.19 -6.78
CA PHE A 62 1.10 1.12 -5.90
C PHE A 62 -0.02 0.17 -5.48
N TYR A 63 -1.22 0.69 -5.22
CA TYR A 63 -2.38 -0.12 -4.88
C TYR A 63 -2.81 -1.01 -6.05
N GLY A 64 -2.91 -0.45 -7.27
CA GLY A 64 -3.21 -1.21 -8.49
C GLY A 64 -2.17 -2.28 -8.79
N LEU A 65 -0.88 -1.95 -8.66
CA LEU A 65 0.21 -2.90 -8.82
C LEU A 65 0.12 -4.04 -7.81
N SER A 66 -0.22 -3.74 -6.56
CA SER A 66 -0.39 -4.73 -5.50
C SER A 66 -1.56 -5.69 -5.79
N ILE A 67 -2.68 -5.19 -6.31
CA ILE A 67 -3.79 -6.05 -6.76
C ILE A 67 -3.37 -6.95 -7.93
N ALA A 68 -2.64 -6.40 -8.90
CA ALA A 68 -2.12 -7.20 -10.02
C ALA A 68 -1.16 -8.29 -9.51
N LEU A 69 -0.30 -7.95 -8.55
CA LEU A 69 0.63 -8.89 -7.91
C LEU A 69 -0.11 -10.00 -7.18
N PHE A 70 -1.18 -9.65 -6.47
CA PHE A 70 -2.07 -10.60 -5.81
C PHE A 70 -2.70 -11.59 -6.80
N ALA A 71 -3.24 -11.08 -7.91
CA ALA A 71 -3.85 -11.90 -8.95
C ALA A 71 -2.83 -12.87 -9.59
N LEU A 72 -1.59 -12.41 -9.80
CA LEU A 72 -0.50 -13.20 -10.35
C LEU A 72 -0.01 -14.28 -9.37
N LEU A 73 0.12 -13.93 -8.09
CA LEU A 73 0.71 -14.78 -7.05
C LEU A 73 -0.32 -15.56 -6.23
N ARG A 74 -1.61 -15.51 -6.58
CA ARG A 74 -2.70 -16.22 -5.85
C ARG A 74 -2.45 -17.72 -5.63
N LYS A 75 -1.64 -18.36 -6.49
CA LYS A 75 -1.26 -19.78 -6.38
C LYS A 75 0.01 -20.02 -5.54
N ARG A 76 0.78 -18.98 -5.22
CA ARG A 76 2.07 -19.04 -4.49
C ARG A 76 1.95 -18.42 -3.11
N ILE A 77 1.27 -19.13 -2.20
CA ILE A 77 0.94 -18.64 -0.85
C ILE A 77 2.15 -18.24 -0.01
N ALA A 78 3.26 -18.97 -0.10
CA ALA A 78 4.46 -18.63 0.65
C ALA A 78 5.02 -17.24 0.28
N ILE A 79 5.01 -16.90 -1.01
CA ILE A 79 5.44 -15.59 -1.49
C ILE A 79 4.43 -14.53 -1.05
N LEU A 80 3.13 -14.81 -1.19
CA LEU A 80 2.08 -13.89 -0.80
C LEU A 80 2.16 -13.55 0.69
N ALA A 81 2.41 -14.55 1.55
CA ALA A 81 2.59 -14.37 2.98
C ALA A 81 3.81 -13.49 3.30
N ALA A 82 4.95 -13.71 2.62
CA ALA A 82 6.13 -12.85 2.80
C ALA A 82 5.83 -11.39 2.42
N ILE A 83 5.08 -11.16 1.33
CA ILE A 83 4.67 -9.81 0.91
C ILE A 83 3.67 -9.21 1.90
N THR A 84 2.72 -9.99 2.43
CA THR A 84 1.81 -9.53 3.48
C THR A 84 2.56 -9.06 4.72
N VAL A 85 3.64 -9.76 5.12
CA VAL A 85 4.51 -9.31 6.22
C VAL A 85 5.20 -7.98 5.89
N ALA A 86 5.73 -7.84 4.67
CA ALA A 86 6.31 -6.57 4.23
C ALA A 86 5.27 -5.43 4.24
N PHE A 87 4.05 -5.69 3.79
CA PHE A 87 2.95 -4.73 3.84
C PHE A 87 2.58 -4.38 5.27
N ALA A 88 2.58 -5.34 6.20
CA ALA A 88 2.32 -5.06 7.60
C ALA A 88 3.32 -4.05 8.17
N VAL A 89 4.62 -4.25 7.91
CA VAL A 89 5.68 -3.33 8.35
C VAL A 89 5.51 -1.95 7.70
N LEU A 90 5.25 -1.90 6.39
CA LEU A 90 5.03 -0.65 5.67
C LEU A 90 3.74 0.06 6.09
N SER A 91 2.77 -0.64 6.67
CA SER A 91 1.50 -0.04 7.10
C SER A 91 1.61 0.68 8.45
N VAL A 92 2.62 0.37 9.27
CA VAL A 92 2.77 0.93 10.62
C VAL A 92 2.73 2.46 10.65
N PRO A 93 3.47 3.20 9.79
CA PRO A 93 3.45 4.65 9.81
C PRO A 93 2.07 5.23 9.44
N ALA A 94 1.42 4.69 8.40
CA ALA A 94 0.09 5.12 7.99
C ALA A 94 -0.96 4.88 9.09
N ILE A 95 -0.94 3.69 9.71
CA ILE A 95 -1.85 3.35 10.80
C ILE A 95 -1.63 4.27 12.00
N ARG A 96 -0.38 4.57 12.33
CA ARG A 96 -0.05 5.50 13.42
C ARG A 96 -0.61 6.90 13.16
N VAL A 97 -0.45 7.42 11.95
CA VAL A 97 -1.02 8.72 11.57
C VAL A 97 -2.54 8.71 11.69
N ILE A 98 -3.21 7.67 11.21
CA ILE A 98 -4.68 7.53 11.34
C ILE A 98 -5.09 7.48 12.82
N TYR A 99 -4.34 6.78 13.66
CA TYR A 99 -4.61 6.69 15.09
C TYR A 99 -4.46 8.04 15.80
N GLU A 100 -3.37 8.77 15.53
CA GLU A 100 -3.14 10.11 16.07
C GLU A 100 -4.17 11.14 15.58
N LEU A 101 -4.77 10.94 14.40
CA LEU A 101 -5.87 11.78 13.90
C LEU A 101 -7.22 11.46 14.56
N ALA A 102 -7.40 10.24 15.07
CA ALA A 102 -8.65 9.77 15.65
C ALA A 102 -8.73 9.94 17.18
N THR A 103 -7.61 10.28 17.82
CA THR A 103 -7.48 10.51 19.26
C THR A 103 -7.27 11.99 19.56
#